data_AF-A0A8B9ALA7-F1
#
_entry.id   AF-A0A8B9ALA7-F1
#
_cell.length_a   1.000
_cell.length_b   1.000
_cell.length_c   1.000
_cell.angle_alpha   90.00
_cell.angle_beta   90.00
_cell.angle_gamma   90.00
#
_symmetry.space_group_name_H-M   'P 1'
#
loop_
_entity.id
_entity.type
_entity.pdbx_description
1 polymer ?
#
loop_
_entity_poly.entity_id
_entity_poly.type
_entity_poly.pdbx_seq_one_letter_code
_entity_poly.pdbx_strand_id
1 'polypeptide(L)'
;MGDPKKKKRRAKSKKKAAGEQSLLSRYIRDWVFRDPPPTATDDFAPPPVAAHRAADRVVFELHSHSKYSDGFLSPSALVERAHRNGVKVLALTDHDTMAGIPEAMETAHKFGMRIIPGVEISSVFSPREEPGTGEPVHILAYYGSCGPAKYEELDELLSSIRNGRYVRAKNMLLKLNKLKIPLKWDHVAKIAGNGVAPGRLHVARAMVEAGYVENLRQAFNRYLYDGGPAYAMGSEPFAETVVQLICRTGGVAALAHPWALKNPIPVIRGLKSAGLHAIEIYRSDGKDSVN
;
A
#
# COMPACT_ATOMS: atom_id res chain seq x y z
N MET A 1 43.35 14.81 -0.52
CA MET A 1 43.39 14.08 0.77
C MET A 1 42.18 14.48 1.61
N GLY A 2 41.28 13.54 1.96
CA GLY A 2 40.03 13.86 2.66
C GLY A 2 40.20 14.01 4.17
N ASP A 3 39.61 15.07 4.73
CA ASP A 3 39.68 15.48 6.14
C ASP A 3 39.30 14.33 7.13
N PRO A 4 40.23 13.88 8.00
CA PRO A 4 40.01 12.82 8.98
C PRO A 4 38.82 13.08 9.93
N LYS A 5 38.48 14.36 10.19
CA LYS A 5 37.37 14.73 11.09
C LYS A 5 35.99 14.41 10.48
N LYS A 6 35.83 14.53 9.16
CA LYS A 6 34.58 14.16 8.45
C LYS A 6 34.35 12.65 8.44
N LYS A 7 35.41 11.84 8.32
CA LYS A 7 35.31 10.37 8.39
C LYS A 7 34.88 9.89 9.78
N LYS A 8 35.43 10.47 10.85
CA LYS A 8 35.03 10.14 12.24
C LYS A 8 33.57 10.49 12.55
N ARG A 9 33.04 11.63 12.07
CA ARG A 9 31.63 12.01 12.28
C ARG A 9 30.65 11.09 11.53
N ARG A 10 30.97 10.70 10.28
CA ARG A 10 30.18 9.71 9.52
C ARG A 10 30.17 8.33 10.18
N ALA A 11 31.31 7.87 10.70
CA ALA A 11 31.39 6.59 11.41
C ALA A 11 30.59 6.59 12.73
N LYS A 12 30.60 7.71 13.46
CA LYS A 12 29.83 7.87 14.71
C LYS A 12 28.31 7.92 14.46
N SER A 13 27.89 8.56 13.37
CA SER A 13 26.48 8.60 12.93
C SER A 13 25.98 7.23 12.45
N LYS A 14 26.80 6.47 11.69
CA LYS A 14 26.46 5.08 11.30
C LYS A 14 26.37 4.13 12.50
N LYS A 15 27.26 4.25 13.49
CA LYS A 15 27.16 3.47 14.74
C LYS A 15 25.92 3.80 15.57
N LYS A 16 25.51 5.08 15.60
CA LYS A 16 24.28 5.50 16.29
C LYS A 16 23.02 4.95 15.59
N ALA A 17 22.96 5.04 14.26
CA ALA A 17 21.86 4.47 13.47
C ALA A 17 21.75 2.94 13.62
N ALA A 18 22.87 2.22 13.61
CA ALA A 18 22.89 0.77 13.84
C ALA A 18 22.44 0.39 15.27
N GLY A 19 22.79 1.19 16.27
CA GLY A 19 22.32 1.01 17.65
C GLY A 19 20.82 1.25 17.80
N GLU A 20 20.27 2.27 17.13
CA GLU A 20 18.83 2.57 17.13
C GLU A 20 18.02 1.52 16.35
N GLN A 21 18.54 1.01 15.22
CA GLN A 21 17.93 -0.12 14.47
C GLN A 21 17.95 -1.43 15.28
N SER A 22 19.03 -1.71 16.02
CA SER A 22 19.13 -2.89 16.90
C SER A 22 18.16 -2.80 18.08
N LEU A 23 17.94 -1.61 18.65
CA LEU A 23 16.96 -1.40 19.71
C LEU A 23 15.53 -1.55 19.18
N LEU A 24 15.21 -1.01 18.00
CA LEU A 24 13.89 -1.15 17.38
C LEU A 24 13.55 -2.61 17.06
N SER A 25 14.52 -3.36 16.52
CA SER A 25 14.39 -4.80 16.24
C SER A 25 14.16 -5.61 17.53
N ARG A 26 14.81 -5.20 18.63
CA ARG A 26 14.61 -5.79 19.95
C ARG A 26 13.22 -5.47 20.51
N TYR A 27 12.77 -4.22 20.42
CA TYR A 27 11.42 -3.85 20.84
C TYR A 27 10.34 -4.62 20.05
N ILE A 28 10.49 -4.78 18.74
CA ILE A 28 9.56 -5.56 17.91
C ILE A 28 9.53 -7.03 18.36
N ARG A 29 10.70 -7.65 18.61
CA ARG A 29 10.74 -9.02 19.14
C ARG A 29 10.13 -9.14 20.54
N ASP A 30 10.49 -8.24 21.45
CA ASP A 30 10.04 -8.26 22.84
C ASP A 30 8.51 -8.02 22.94
N TRP A 31 7.91 -7.35 21.95
CA TRP A 31 6.47 -7.13 21.87
C TRP A 31 5.73 -8.30 21.19
N VAL A 32 6.30 -8.89 20.14
CA VAL A 32 5.70 -10.00 19.39
C VAL A 32 5.76 -11.33 20.17
N PHE A 33 6.76 -11.52 21.02
CA PHE A 33 7.04 -12.79 21.72
C PHE A 33 7.04 -12.68 23.24
N ARG A 34 6.26 -11.76 23.81
CA ARG A 34 6.21 -11.60 25.26
C ARG A 34 5.54 -12.81 25.91
N ASP A 35 6.33 -13.72 26.46
CA ASP A 35 5.84 -14.67 27.46
C ASP A 35 5.32 -13.87 28.67
N PRO A 36 4.16 -14.25 29.24
CA PRO A 36 3.63 -13.57 30.42
C PRO A 36 4.60 -13.74 31.61
N PRO A 37 4.71 -12.72 32.49
CA PRO A 37 5.54 -12.83 33.69
C PRO A 37 5.00 -13.93 34.63
N PRO A 38 5.87 -14.60 35.41
CA PRO A 38 5.43 -15.60 36.38
C PRO A 38 4.57 -14.93 37.45
N THR A 39 3.37 -15.47 37.62
CA THR A 39 2.27 -14.98 38.45
C THR A 39 2.57 -15.08 39.95
N ALA A 40 2.32 -14.00 40.69
CA ALA A 40 1.86 -14.10 42.08
C ALA A 40 0.38 -14.51 42.05
N THR A 41 0.02 -15.53 42.81
CA THR A 41 -1.31 -16.16 42.82
C THR A 41 -2.35 -15.27 43.48
N ASP A 42 -3.41 -14.94 42.75
CA ASP A 42 -4.66 -14.35 43.26
C ASP A 42 -5.74 -15.45 43.25
N ASP A 43 -6.31 -15.73 44.41
CA ASP A 43 -7.27 -16.81 44.67
C ASP A 43 -8.65 -16.59 44.01
N PHE A 44 -8.84 -15.46 43.30
CA PHE A 44 -10.03 -15.19 42.47
C PHE A 44 -9.80 -15.34 40.95
N ALA A 45 -8.64 -15.86 40.51
CA ALA A 45 -8.37 -16.05 39.09
C ALA A 45 -9.21 -17.21 38.48
N PRO A 46 -9.76 -17.05 37.26
CA PRO A 46 -10.42 -18.14 36.54
C PRO A 46 -9.44 -19.30 36.29
N PRO A 47 -9.92 -20.55 36.13
CA PRO A 47 -9.07 -21.73 36.13
C PRO A 47 -8.00 -21.65 35.02
N PRO A 48 -6.82 -22.24 35.26
CA PRO A 48 -5.67 -22.09 34.38
C PRO A 48 -6.01 -22.64 33.00
N VAL A 49 -5.94 -21.75 32.01
CA VAL A 49 -6.06 -22.12 30.60
C VAL A 49 -4.93 -23.09 30.31
N ALA A 50 -5.30 -24.32 29.95
CA ALA A 50 -4.36 -25.37 29.60
C ALA A 50 -3.31 -24.85 28.61
N ALA A 51 -2.05 -25.23 28.86
CA ALA A 51 -0.87 -24.92 28.06
C ALA A 51 -1.22 -24.71 26.59
N HIS A 52 -0.92 -23.51 26.08
CA HIS A 52 -1.09 -23.15 24.68
C HIS A 52 -0.45 -24.23 23.79
N ARG A 53 -1.26 -25.19 23.33
CA ARG A 53 -1.03 -25.90 22.07
C ARG A 53 -0.70 -24.80 21.07
N ALA A 54 0.43 -24.92 20.37
CA ALA A 54 0.92 -23.98 19.37
C ALA A 54 -0.23 -23.13 18.80
N ALA A 55 -0.40 -21.93 19.35
CA ALA A 55 -1.62 -21.15 19.17
C ALA A 55 -1.90 -21.01 17.67
N ASP A 56 -3.14 -21.27 17.25
CA ASP A 56 -3.60 -21.15 15.86
C ASP A 56 -3.10 -19.81 15.30
N ARG A 57 -2.02 -19.85 14.53
CA ARG A 57 -1.42 -18.64 13.96
C ARG A 57 -2.45 -18.06 13.00
N VAL A 58 -2.98 -16.89 13.34
CA VAL A 58 -3.89 -16.16 12.46
C VAL A 58 -3.07 -15.67 11.26
N VAL A 59 -3.31 -16.27 10.11
CA VAL A 59 -2.75 -15.80 8.84
C VAL A 59 -3.64 -14.70 8.30
N PHE A 60 -3.06 -13.54 8.00
CA PHE A 60 -3.76 -12.39 7.47
C PHE A 60 -3.05 -11.81 6.24
N GLU A 61 -3.81 -11.14 5.40
CA GLU A 61 -3.34 -10.32 4.29
C GLU A 61 -4.02 -8.96 4.41
N LEU A 62 -3.25 -7.87 4.48
CA LEU A 62 -3.77 -6.52 4.73
C LEU A 62 -3.57 -5.57 3.54
N HIS A 63 -2.97 -6.02 2.45
CA HIS A 63 -2.81 -5.22 1.24
C HIS A 63 -2.99 -6.12 0.01
N SER A 64 -4.18 -6.08 -0.59
CA SER A 64 -4.49 -6.92 -1.75
C SER A 64 -5.39 -6.21 -2.75
N HIS A 65 -5.16 -6.45 -4.05
CA HIS A 65 -5.88 -5.80 -5.15
C HIS A 65 -6.65 -6.84 -5.97
N SER A 66 -7.79 -6.41 -6.47
CA SER A 66 -8.63 -7.15 -7.41
C SER A 66 -8.63 -6.49 -8.79
N LYS A 67 -9.37 -7.08 -9.72
CA LYS A 67 -9.61 -6.53 -11.05
C LYS A 67 -10.36 -5.19 -11.05
N TYR A 68 -10.89 -4.73 -9.92
CA TYR A 68 -11.50 -3.39 -9.81
C TYR A 68 -10.47 -2.26 -9.82
N SER A 69 -9.19 -2.59 -9.63
CA SER A 69 -8.09 -1.65 -9.82
C SER A 69 -7.02 -2.19 -10.77
N ASP A 70 -5.97 -2.82 -10.27
CA ASP A 70 -4.87 -3.34 -11.10
C ASP A 70 -4.48 -4.79 -10.77
N GLY A 71 -5.24 -5.44 -9.88
CA GLY A 71 -5.15 -6.87 -9.63
C GLY A 71 -5.57 -7.71 -10.84
N PHE A 72 -5.40 -9.02 -10.72
CA PHE A 72 -5.74 -9.97 -11.79
C PHE A 72 -7.02 -10.76 -11.51
N LEU A 73 -7.32 -11.03 -10.24
CA LEU A 73 -8.46 -11.84 -9.82
C LEU A 73 -9.67 -10.95 -9.53
N SER A 74 -10.89 -11.48 -9.72
CA SER A 74 -12.07 -10.84 -9.13
C SER A 74 -11.99 -10.88 -7.60
N PRO A 75 -12.72 -10.00 -6.89
CA PRO A 75 -12.84 -10.09 -5.44
C PRO A 75 -13.19 -11.51 -4.94
N SER A 76 -14.17 -12.20 -5.55
CA SER A 76 -14.49 -13.60 -5.20
C SER A 76 -13.30 -14.54 -5.37
N ALA A 77 -12.66 -14.53 -6.53
CA ALA A 77 -11.52 -15.41 -6.83
C ALA A 77 -10.30 -15.11 -5.94
N LEU A 78 -10.11 -13.84 -5.55
CA LEU A 78 -9.08 -13.42 -4.60
C LEU A 78 -9.34 -14.01 -3.22
N VAL A 79 -10.59 -13.92 -2.72
CA VAL A 79 -11.00 -14.51 -1.44
C VAL A 79 -10.83 -16.02 -1.44
N GLU A 80 -11.29 -16.71 -2.49
CA GLU A 80 -11.12 -18.16 -2.63
C GLU A 80 -9.64 -18.58 -2.64
N ARG A 81 -8.79 -17.80 -3.29
CA ARG A 81 -7.34 -18.03 -3.28
C ARG A 81 -6.76 -17.80 -1.88
N ALA A 82 -7.15 -16.74 -1.19
CA ALA A 82 -6.68 -16.46 0.17
C ALA A 82 -7.11 -17.58 1.14
N HIS A 83 -8.36 -18.04 1.06
CA HIS A 83 -8.88 -19.17 1.84
C HIS A 83 -8.03 -20.44 1.65
N ARG A 84 -7.73 -20.81 0.39
CA ARG A 84 -6.90 -21.98 0.06
C ARG A 84 -5.48 -21.91 0.62
N ASN A 85 -5.00 -20.71 0.92
CA ASN A 85 -3.69 -20.48 1.55
C ASN A 85 -3.77 -20.30 3.08
N GLY A 86 -4.93 -20.60 3.70
CA GLY A 86 -5.11 -20.55 5.15
C GLY A 86 -5.35 -19.15 5.72
N VAL A 87 -5.51 -18.12 4.88
CA VAL A 87 -5.81 -16.75 5.31
C VAL A 87 -7.17 -16.72 6.02
N LYS A 88 -7.21 -16.08 7.20
CA LYS A 88 -8.43 -15.89 8.00
C LYS A 88 -8.97 -14.47 7.93
N VAL A 89 -8.08 -13.49 7.71
CA VAL A 89 -8.42 -12.07 7.59
C VAL A 89 -7.79 -11.52 6.32
N LEU A 90 -8.61 -10.92 5.46
CA LEU A 90 -8.16 -10.32 4.20
C LEU A 90 -8.66 -8.87 4.12
N ALA A 91 -7.78 -7.91 3.88
CA ALA A 91 -8.18 -6.56 3.48
C ALA A 91 -8.14 -6.45 1.96
N LEU A 92 -9.26 -6.08 1.35
CA LEU A 92 -9.29 -5.68 -0.06
C LEU A 92 -9.05 -4.17 -0.11
N THR A 93 -7.98 -3.76 -0.78
CA THR A 93 -7.46 -2.38 -0.77
C THR A 93 -7.19 -1.93 -2.19
N ASP A 94 -8.16 -2.12 -3.08
CA ASP A 94 -8.07 -1.70 -4.47
C ASP A 94 -7.67 -0.21 -4.58
N HIS A 95 -6.91 0.12 -5.62
CA HIS A 95 -6.49 1.50 -5.82
C HIS A 95 -7.68 2.42 -6.09
N ASP A 96 -7.83 3.43 -5.23
CA ASP A 96 -8.79 4.52 -5.37
C ASP A 96 -10.25 4.05 -5.59
N THR A 97 -10.65 2.87 -5.12
CA THR A 97 -12.03 2.39 -5.21
C THR A 97 -12.34 1.35 -4.14
N MET A 98 -13.58 1.34 -3.67
CA MET A 98 -14.14 0.31 -2.77
C MET A 98 -15.17 -0.59 -3.48
N ALA A 99 -15.27 -0.50 -4.81
CA ALA A 99 -16.33 -1.17 -5.58
C ALA A 99 -16.30 -2.71 -5.48
N GLY A 100 -15.14 -3.31 -5.17
CA GLY A 100 -15.00 -4.75 -4.99
C GLY A 100 -15.36 -5.27 -3.59
N ILE A 101 -15.56 -4.38 -2.60
CA ILE A 101 -15.79 -4.77 -1.20
C ILE A 101 -17.05 -5.65 -1.04
N PRO A 102 -18.23 -5.31 -1.63
CA PRO A 102 -19.43 -6.14 -1.45
C PRO A 102 -19.25 -7.58 -1.94
N GLU A 103 -18.67 -7.77 -3.13
CA GLU A 103 -18.37 -9.10 -3.71
C GLU A 103 -17.40 -9.90 -2.82
N ALA A 104 -16.35 -9.24 -2.30
CA ALA A 104 -15.41 -9.87 -1.39
C ALA A 104 -16.07 -10.34 -0.09
N MET A 105 -16.90 -9.49 0.53
CA MET A 105 -17.60 -9.79 1.78
C MET A 105 -18.57 -10.96 1.62
N GLU A 106 -19.36 -10.96 0.54
CA GLU A 106 -20.29 -12.06 0.24
C GLU A 106 -19.55 -13.40 0.08
N THR A 107 -18.43 -13.37 -0.64
CA THR A 107 -17.63 -14.58 -0.87
C THR A 107 -16.97 -15.07 0.41
N ALA A 108 -16.44 -14.17 1.23
CA ALA A 108 -15.77 -14.51 2.47
C ALA A 108 -16.69 -15.14 3.52
N HIS A 109 -17.96 -14.74 3.54
CA HIS A 109 -18.99 -15.34 4.40
C HIS A 109 -19.11 -16.86 4.17
N LYS A 110 -18.98 -17.32 2.91
CA LYS A 110 -19.04 -18.75 2.56
C LYS A 110 -17.88 -19.58 3.15
N PHE A 111 -16.76 -18.92 3.47
CA PHE A 111 -15.53 -19.55 3.96
C PHE A 111 -15.23 -19.26 5.44
N GLY A 112 -16.11 -18.52 6.13
CA GLY A 112 -15.84 -18.04 7.50
C GLY A 112 -14.62 -17.12 7.59
N MET A 113 -14.27 -16.44 6.49
CA MET A 113 -13.20 -15.46 6.43
C MET A 113 -13.73 -14.07 6.82
N ARG A 114 -12.87 -13.26 7.42
CA ARG A 114 -13.16 -11.84 7.68
C ARG A 114 -12.58 -10.97 6.57
N ILE A 115 -13.41 -10.09 6.02
CA ILE A 115 -12.96 -8.99 5.16
C ILE A 115 -12.83 -7.72 5.99
N ILE A 116 -11.72 -7.02 5.81
CA ILE A 116 -11.55 -5.64 6.24
C ILE A 116 -11.80 -4.76 5.01
N PRO A 117 -12.89 -3.96 5.00
CA PRO A 117 -13.10 -2.98 3.95
C PRO A 117 -11.95 -1.98 3.94
N GLY A 118 -11.28 -1.84 2.79
CA GLY A 118 -10.20 -0.88 2.65
C GLY A 118 -10.07 -0.32 1.25
N VAL A 119 -9.13 0.61 1.11
CA VAL A 119 -8.77 1.25 -0.16
C VAL A 119 -7.32 1.70 -0.07
N GLU A 120 -6.56 1.54 -1.15
CA GLU A 120 -5.25 2.16 -1.29
C GLU A 120 -5.39 3.48 -2.07
N ILE A 121 -5.24 4.60 -1.37
CA ILE A 121 -5.47 5.94 -1.92
C ILE A 121 -4.16 6.51 -2.47
N SER A 122 -4.18 6.89 -3.74
CA SER A 122 -3.08 7.57 -4.42
C SER A 122 -2.97 9.00 -3.95
N SER A 123 -1.77 9.42 -3.60
CA SER A 123 -1.49 10.77 -3.13
C SER A 123 -0.07 11.20 -3.53
N VAL A 124 0.25 12.44 -3.22
CA VAL A 124 1.61 12.98 -3.32
C VAL A 124 2.03 13.59 -2.00
N PHE A 125 3.29 13.38 -1.63
CA PHE A 125 3.89 14.06 -0.50
C PHE A 125 4.90 15.10 -1.00
N SER A 126 4.78 16.33 -0.51
CA SER A 126 5.75 17.39 -0.79
C SER A 126 6.10 18.14 0.50
N PRO A 127 7.40 18.26 0.87
CA PRO A 127 7.81 18.96 2.10
C PRO A 127 7.48 20.46 2.13
N ARG A 128 7.25 21.04 0.96
CA ARG A 128 6.76 22.40 0.72
C ARG A 128 5.61 22.19 -0.24
N GLU A 129 4.44 22.77 -0.01
CA GLU A 129 3.21 22.59 -0.82
C GLU A 129 3.33 23.17 -2.26
N GLU A 130 4.49 22.97 -2.88
CA GLU A 130 4.89 23.36 -4.23
C GLU A 130 4.30 22.36 -5.23
N PRO A 131 3.34 22.79 -6.06
CA PRO A 131 2.73 21.94 -7.06
C PRO A 131 3.78 21.36 -8.02
N GLY A 132 3.68 20.06 -8.33
CA GLY A 132 4.54 19.41 -9.32
C GLY A 132 5.92 18.93 -8.83
N THR A 133 6.23 19.05 -7.54
CA THR A 133 7.49 18.53 -6.93
C THR A 133 7.29 17.36 -5.97
N GLY A 134 6.05 16.94 -5.77
CA GLY A 134 5.69 15.86 -4.84
C GLY A 134 6.13 14.47 -5.30
N GLU A 135 6.58 13.66 -4.35
CA GLU A 135 6.81 12.24 -4.54
C GLU A 135 5.48 11.47 -4.43
N PRO A 136 5.17 10.52 -5.32
CA PRO A 136 3.99 9.67 -5.19
C PRO A 136 4.04 8.85 -3.89
N VAL A 137 2.95 8.87 -3.14
CA VAL A 137 2.78 8.12 -1.89
C VAL A 137 1.41 7.47 -1.90
N HIS A 138 1.30 6.26 -1.35
CA HIS A 138 0.00 5.61 -1.19
C HIS A 138 -0.35 5.44 0.29
N ILE A 139 -1.60 5.75 0.62
CA ILE A 139 -2.15 5.63 1.96
C ILE A 139 -3.24 4.56 1.95
N LEU A 140 -3.05 3.51 2.75
CA LEU A 140 -4.07 2.51 3.01
C LEU A 140 -5.07 3.09 4.01
N ALA A 141 -6.35 2.93 3.71
CA ALA A 141 -7.45 3.17 4.63
C ALA A 141 -8.10 1.83 4.98
N TYR A 142 -8.27 1.55 6.27
CA TYR A 142 -9.01 0.39 6.76
C TYR A 142 -10.23 0.84 7.57
N TYR A 143 -11.39 0.27 7.27
CA TYR A 143 -12.65 0.62 7.91
C TYR A 143 -13.22 -0.59 8.68
N GLY A 144 -14.10 -0.28 9.64
CA GLY A 144 -14.90 -1.31 10.32
C GLY A 144 -15.93 -1.95 9.38
N SER A 145 -16.65 -2.96 9.86
CA SER A 145 -17.64 -3.70 9.06
C SER A 145 -18.77 -2.83 8.50
N CYS A 146 -19.06 -1.68 9.11
CA CYS A 146 -20.05 -0.71 8.63
C CYS A 146 -19.52 0.22 7.53
N GLY A 147 -18.24 0.11 7.15
CA GLY A 147 -17.60 1.01 6.19
C GLY A 147 -17.26 2.38 6.76
N PRO A 148 -16.93 3.36 5.91
CA PRO A 148 -16.64 4.74 6.31
C PRO A 148 -17.90 5.48 6.78
N ALA A 149 -17.78 6.29 7.84
CA ALA A 149 -18.89 7.07 8.40
C ALA A 149 -19.38 8.21 7.49
N LYS A 150 -18.55 8.64 6.54
CA LYS A 150 -18.85 9.67 5.53
C LYS A 150 -18.46 9.15 4.15
N TYR A 151 -19.19 8.15 3.68
CA TYR A 151 -18.86 7.43 2.45
C TYR A 151 -18.83 8.35 1.23
N GLU A 152 -19.77 9.29 1.12
CA GLU A 152 -19.91 10.20 -0.01
C GLU A 152 -18.68 11.09 -0.16
N GLU A 153 -18.19 11.66 0.94
CA GLU A 153 -16.98 12.51 0.95
C GLU A 153 -15.72 11.72 0.55
N LEU A 154 -15.63 10.44 0.96
CA LEU A 154 -14.56 9.56 0.51
C LEU A 154 -14.69 9.27 -0.98
N ASP A 155 -15.85 8.83 -1.46
CA ASP A 155 -16.04 8.45 -2.87
C ASP A 155 -15.91 9.63 -3.83
N GLU A 156 -16.23 10.86 -3.42
CA GLU A 156 -15.94 12.08 -4.18
C GLU A 156 -14.43 12.24 -4.41
N LEU A 157 -13.61 12.11 -3.36
CA LEU A 157 -12.15 12.15 -3.50
C LEU A 157 -11.66 11.01 -4.41
N LEU A 158 -12.09 9.78 -4.14
CA LEU A 158 -11.68 8.61 -4.91
C LEU A 158 -12.05 8.75 -6.39
N SER A 159 -13.25 9.27 -6.69
CA SER A 159 -13.71 9.58 -8.04
C SER A 159 -12.83 10.62 -8.73
N SER A 160 -12.46 11.69 -8.03
CA SER A 160 -11.55 12.71 -8.55
C SER A 160 -10.18 12.13 -8.93
N ILE A 161 -9.62 11.27 -8.08
CA ILE A 161 -8.35 10.58 -8.35
C ILE A 161 -8.49 9.66 -9.57
N ARG A 162 -9.57 8.85 -9.64
CA ARG A 162 -9.86 7.99 -10.79
C ARG A 162 -9.95 8.78 -12.10
N ASN A 163 -10.62 9.94 -12.09
CA ASN A 163 -10.69 10.84 -13.26
C ASN A 163 -9.29 11.33 -13.69
N GLY A 164 -8.45 11.73 -12.72
CA GLY A 164 -7.05 12.08 -12.97
C GLY A 164 -6.24 10.95 -13.60
N ARG A 165 -6.49 9.69 -13.22
CA ARG A 165 -5.82 8.52 -13.82
C ARG A 165 -6.10 8.36 -15.31
N TYR A 166 -7.33 8.63 -15.78
CA TYR A 166 -7.64 8.59 -17.21
C TYR A 166 -6.81 9.61 -18.00
N VAL A 167 -6.68 10.84 -17.49
CA VAL A 167 -5.87 11.89 -18.12
C VAL A 167 -4.39 11.50 -18.11
N ARG A 168 -3.90 11.02 -16.96
CA ARG A 168 -2.53 10.55 -16.79
C ARG A 168 -2.19 9.42 -17.77
N ALA A 169 -3.07 8.43 -17.93
CA ALA A 169 -2.88 7.33 -18.86
C ALA A 169 -2.79 7.79 -20.32
N LYS A 170 -3.67 8.70 -20.75
CA LYS A 170 -3.59 9.31 -22.09
C LYS A 170 -2.26 10.05 -22.29
N ASN A 171 -1.79 10.77 -21.28
CA ASN A 171 -0.49 11.45 -21.34
C ASN A 171 0.69 10.48 -21.44
N MET A 172 0.64 9.34 -20.74
CA MET A 172 1.66 8.28 -20.89
C MET A 172 1.68 7.72 -22.32
N LEU A 173 0.51 7.48 -22.92
CA LEU A 173 0.40 7.00 -24.30
C LEU A 173 0.96 7.99 -25.31
N LEU A 174 0.69 9.29 -25.13
CA LEU A 174 1.27 10.35 -25.97
C LEU A 174 2.81 10.37 -25.88
N LYS A 175 3.37 10.20 -24.67
CA LYS A 175 4.82 10.11 -24.48
C LYS A 175 5.41 8.85 -25.13
N LEU A 176 4.78 7.69 -24.95
CA LEU A 176 5.19 6.44 -25.60
C LEU A 176 5.17 6.55 -27.13
N ASN A 177 4.15 7.21 -27.70
CA ASN A 177 4.08 7.43 -29.14
C ASN A 177 5.26 8.27 -29.66
N LYS A 178 5.68 9.31 -28.92
CA LYS A 178 6.88 10.10 -29.25
C LYS A 178 8.16 9.25 -29.23
N LEU A 179 8.18 8.21 -28.40
CA LEU A 179 9.27 7.22 -28.31
C LEU A 179 9.14 6.10 -29.34
N LYS A 180 8.24 6.21 -30.33
CA LYS A 180 7.97 5.20 -31.36
C LYS A 180 7.39 3.89 -30.81
N ILE A 181 6.65 3.97 -29.69
CA ILE A 181 5.91 2.88 -29.05
C ILE A 181 4.41 3.24 -29.05
N PRO A 182 3.73 3.25 -30.21
CA PRO A 182 2.32 3.57 -30.26
C PRO A 182 1.49 2.47 -29.58
N LEU A 183 0.63 2.87 -28.64
CA LEU A 183 -0.41 2.04 -28.02
C LEU A 183 -1.77 2.69 -28.22
N LYS A 184 -2.77 1.88 -28.56
CA LYS A 184 -4.16 2.35 -28.70
C LYS A 184 -4.82 2.47 -27.32
N TRP A 185 -5.60 3.53 -27.14
CA TRP A 185 -6.38 3.73 -25.92
C TRP A 185 -7.27 2.52 -25.60
N ASP A 186 -7.99 2.02 -26.60
CA ASP A 186 -8.94 0.92 -26.44
C ASP A 186 -8.27 -0.37 -25.95
N HIS A 187 -7.01 -0.60 -26.32
CA HIS A 187 -6.26 -1.76 -25.83
C HIS A 187 -5.94 -1.63 -24.34
N VAL A 188 -5.47 -0.45 -23.90
CA VAL A 188 -5.20 -0.18 -22.48
C VAL A 188 -6.50 -0.21 -21.66
N ALA A 189 -7.58 0.37 -22.17
CA ALA A 189 -8.89 0.34 -21.53
C ALA A 189 -9.43 -1.08 -21.40
N LYS A 190 -9.26 -1.92 -22.44
CA LYS A 190 -9.63 -3.33 -22.40
C LYS A 190 -8.85 -4.10 -21.33
N ILE A 191 -7.55 -3.84 -21.20
CA ILE A 191 -6.70 -4.47 -20.17
C ILE A 191 -7.11 -4.02 -18.75
N ALA A 192 -7.44 -2.74 -18.58
CA ALA A 192 -7.91 -2.23 -17.29
C ALA A 192 -9.27 -2.86 -16.90
N GLY A 193 -10.16 -3.04 -17.87
CA GLY A 193 -11.50 -3.55 -17.65
C GLY A 193 -12.55 -2.44 -17.59
N ASN A 194 -13.81 -2.84 -17.70
CA ASN A 194 -14.91 -1.88 -17.76
C ASN A 194 -15.06 -1.12 -16.44
N GLY A 195 -15.13 0.22 -16.50
CA GLY A 195 -15.24 1.08 -15.33
C GLY A 195 -13.95 1.24 -14.51
N VAL A 196 -12.84 0.63 -14.92
CA VAL A 196 -11.57 0.66 -14.19
C VAL A 196 -10.67 1.77 -14.73
N ALA A 197 -10.22 2.66 -13.84
CA ALA A 197 -9.34 3.76 -14.21
C ALA A 197 -7.90 3.27 -14.51
N PRO A 198 -7.37 3.44 -15.74
CA PRO A 198 -6.08 2.84 -16.09
C PRO A 198 -4.88 3.45 -15.33
N GLY A 199 -4.23 2.64 -14.49
CA GLY A 199 -2.92 2.91 -13.92
C GLY A 199 -1.71 2.55 -14.81
N ARG A 200 -0.50 2.84 -14.30
CA ARG A 200 0.79 2.49 -14.97
C ARG A 200 0.92 1.01 -15.27
N LEU A 201 0.42 0.15 -14.39
CA LEU A 201 0.48 -1.30 -14.56
C LEU A 201 -0.30 -1.77 -15.81
N HIS A 202 -1.44 -1.16 -16.12
CA HIS A 202 -2.20 -1.49 -17.34
C HIS A 202 -1.47 -1.05 -18.61
N VAL A 203 -0.83 0.13 -18.58
CA VAL A 203 0.03 0.56 -19.70
C VAL A 203 1.21 -0.39 -19.87
N ALA A 204 1.86 -0.81 -18.77
CA ALA A 204 2.94 -1.79 -18.82
C ALA A 204 2.49 -3.14 -19.40
N ARG A 205 1.32 -3.64 -18.99
CA ARG A 205 0.70 -4.86 -19.56
C ARG A 205 0.44 -4.69 -21.05
N ALA A 206 -0.08 -3.55 -21.48
CA ALA A 206 -0.31 -3.26 -22.90
C ALA A 206 1.00 -3.23 -23.71
N MET A 207 2.08 -2.68 -23.14
CA MET A 207 3.40 -2.70 -23.76
C MET A 207 3.93 -4.13 -23.94
N VAL A 208 3.69 -5.02 -22.97
CA VAL A 208 4.08 -6.44 -23.04
C VAL A 208 3.24 -7.16 -24.10
N GLU A 209 1.92 -7.03 -24.06
CA GLU A 209 1.02 -7.67 -25.04
C GLU A 209 1.29 -7.21 -26.48
N ALA A 210 1.70 -5.95 -26.66
CA ALA A 210 2.07 -5.41 -27.97
C ALA A 210 3.52 -5.75 -28.40
N GLY A 211 4.29 -6.47 -27.57
CA GLY A 211 5.65 -6.93 -27.91
C GLY A 211 6.74 -5.85 -27.86
N TYR A 212 6.46 -4.67 -27.27
CA TYR A 212 7.47 -3.60 -27.15
C TYR A 212 8.47 -3.84 -26.01
N VAL A 213 8.08 -4.66 -25.04
CA VAL A 213 8.89 -5.05 -23.88
C VAL A 213 8.60 -6.51 -23.53
N GLU A 214 9.61 -7.21 -23.04
CA GLU A 214 9.55 -8.64 -22.69
C GLU A 214 8.72 -8.92 -21.43
N ASN A 215 8.70 -7.97 -20.50
CA ASN A 215 8.04 -8.13 -19.21
C ASN A 215 7.78 -6.78 -18.51
N LEU A 216 6.96 -6.82 -17.46
CA LEU A 216 6.59 -5.64 -16.67
C LEU A 216 7.81 -4.93 -16.07
N ARG A 217 8.82 -5.68 -15.60
CA ARG A 217 10.05 -5.11 -15.03
C ARG A 217 10.77 -4.24 -16.06
N GLN A 218 10.86 -4.70 -17.31
CA GLN A 218 11.45 -3.91 -18.38
C GLN A 218 10.63 -2.65 -18.69
N ALA A 219 9.29 -2.75 -18.70
CA ALA A 219 8.40 -1.61 -18.90
C ALA A 219 8.63 -0.50 -17.85
N PHE A 220 8.65 -0.88 -16.56
CA PHE A 220 8.90 0.05 -15.47
C PHE A 220 10.31 0.60 -15.50
N ASN A 221 11.34 -0.24 -15.62
CA ASN A 221 12.74 0.21 -15.57
C ASN A 221 13.13 1.15 -16.72
N ARG A 222 12.56 0.97 -17.92
CA ARG A 222 12.94 1.76 -19.10
C ARG A 222 12.04 2.96 -19.34
N TYR A 223 10.75 2.86 -19.02
CA TYR A 223 9.76 3.82 -19.50
C TYR A 223 8.90 4.44 -18.40
N LEU A 224 8.42 3.64 -17.45
CA LEU A 224 7.32 4.02 -16.55
C LEU A 224 7.73 4.28 -15.09
N TYR A 225 9.02 4.20 -14.75
CA TYR A 225 9.54 4.58 -13.43
C TYR A 225 9.29 6.06 -13.13
N ASP A 226 9.37 6.46 -11.87
CA ASP A 226 9.13 7.85 -11.46
C ASP A 226 10.15 8.81 -12.10
N GLY A 227 9.63 9.75 -12.89
CA GLY A 227 10.46 10.66 -13.71
C GLY A 227 10.98 10.05 -15.01
N GLY A 228 10.56 8.84 -15.37
CA GLY A 228 10.92 8.16 -16.61
C GLY A 228 10.34 8.80 -17.87
N PRO A 229 10.78 8.37 -19.06
CA PRO A 229 10.49 9.05 -20.32
C PRO A 229 9.00 8.99 -20.71
N ALA A 230 8.27 7.97 -20.26
CA ALA A 230 6.83 7.84 -20.44
C ALA A 230 6.03 8.13 -19.17
N TYR A 231 6.69 8.45 -18.05
CA TYR A 231 6.03 8.77 -16.79
C TYR A 231 5.19 10.06 -16.92
N ALA A 232 3.98 10.06 -16.38
CA ALA A 232 3.15 11.24 -16.26
C ALA A 232 2.60 11.33 -14.83
N MET A 233 2.58 12.53 -14.27
CA MET A 233 1.91 12.80 -12.99
C MET A 233 0.44 13.10 -13.23
N GLY A 234 -0.39 12.81 -12.23
CA GLY A 234 -1.79 13.22 -12.20
C GLY A 234 -1.98 14.45 -11.33
N SER A 235 -3.23 14.68 -10.95
CA SER A 235 -3.66 15.66 -9.96
C SER A 235 -4.00 14.95 -8.65
N GLU A 236 -3.10 14.10 -8.17
CA GLU A 236 -3.29 13.39 -6.91
C GLU A 236 -3.31 14.39 -5.73
N PRO A 237 -4.15 14.16 -4.70
CA PRO A 237 -4.22 15.01 -3.52
C PRO A 237 -2.95 14.91 -2.68
N PHE A 238 -2.73 15.90 -1.80
CA PHE A 238 -1.68 15.83 -0.79
C PHE A 238 -1.96 14.69 0.20
N ALA A 239 -0.92 13.92 0.52
CA ALA A 239 -1.01 12.75 1.38
C ALA A 239 -1.51 13.09 2.80
N GLU A 240 -1.17 14.27 3.31
CA GLU A 240 -1.66 14.79 4.58
C GLU A 240 -3.19 14.97 4.57
N THR A 241 -3.74 15.54 3.50
CA THR A 241 -5.20 15.70 3.32
C THR A 241 -5.89 14.35 3.24
N VAL A 242 -5.27 13.37 2.58
CA VAL A 242 -5.78 12.00 2.52
C VAL A 242 -5.82 11.36 3.90
N VAL A 243 -4.73 11.45 4.68
CA VAL A 243 -4.69 10.94 6.06
C VAL A 243 -5.78 11.56 6.92
N GLN A 244 -5.94 12.89 6.86
CA GLN A 244 -6.98 13.60 7.61
C GLN A 244 -8.40 13.14 7.19
N LEU A 245 -8.63 12.91 5.90
CA LEU A 245 -9.89 12.37 5.40
C LEU A 245 -10.17 10.97 5.94
N ILE A 246 -9.19 10.09 5.95
CA ILE A 246 -9.34 8.73 6.50
C ILE A 246 -9.72 8.81 7.98
N CYS A 247 -9.03 9.66 8.76
CA CYS A 247 -9.33 9.84 10.19
C CYS A 247 -10.78 10.32 10.42
N ARG A 248 -11.23 11.36 9.71
CA ARG A 248 -12.60 11.92 9.88
C ARG A 248 -13.70 11.04 9.31
N THR A 249 -13.37 10.10 8.43
CA THR A 249 -14.30 9.05 7.93
C THR A 249 -14.31 7.82 8.83
N GLY A 250 -13.54 7.81 9.93
CA GLY A 250 -13.52 6.73 10.92
C GLY A 250 -12.60 5.55 10.55
N GLY A 251 -11.67 5.75 9.62
CA GLY A 251 -10.73 4.73 9.19
C GLY A 251 -9.37 4.79 9.88
N VAL A 252 -8.63 3.69 9.79
CA VAL A 252 -7.21 3.61 10.16
C VAL A 252 -6.35 3.89 8.94
N ALA A 253 -5.60 4.99 8.99
CA ALA A 253 -4.66 5.40 7.95
C ALA A 253 -3.27 4.74 8.13
N ALA A 254 -2.79 4.03 7.12
CA ALA A 254 -1.47 3.41 7.11
C ALA A 254 -0.64 3.79 5.87
N LEU A 255 0.66 4.01 6.03
CA LEU A 255 1.57 4.25 4.91
C LEU A 255 1.88 2.93 4.22
N ALA A 256 1.54 2.82 2.94
CA ALA A 256 1.85 1.64 2.15
C ALA A 256 3.31 1.64 1.68
N HIS A 257 3.90 0.45 1.56
CA HIS A 257 5.21 0.16 0.97
C HIS A 257 6.27 1.25 1.14
N PRO A 258 6.61 1.67 2.38
CA PRO A 258 7.56 2.77 2.62
C PRO A 258 8.95 2.55 2.03
N TRP A 259 9.32 1.29 1.72
CA TRP A 259 10.55 0.94 1.02
C TRP A 259 10.59 1.39 -0.45
N ALA A 260 9.46 1.76 -1.05
CA ALA A 260 9.38 2.27 -2.42
C ALA A 260 9.69 3.77 -2.48
N LEU A 261 9.68 4.47 -1.35
CA LEU A 261 9.94 5.91 -1.26
C LEU A 261 11.44 6.21 -1.33
N LYS A 262 11.80 7.33 -1.97
CA LYS A 262 13.17 7.87 -2.02
C LYS A 262 13.69 8.21 -0.64
N ASN A 263 12.85 8.79 0.22
CA ASN A 263 13.19 9.11 1.59
C ASN A 263 11.96 8.97 2.51
N PRO A 264 11.74 7.80 3.14
CA PRO A 264 10.54 7.55 3.93
C PRO A 264 10.48 8.37 5.24
N ILE A 265 11.60 8.78 5.82
CA ILE A 265 11.61 9.41 7.15
C ILE A 265 10.88 10.76 7.20
N PRO A 266 11.13 11.73 6.28
CA PRO A 266 10.35 12.97 6.22
C PRO A 266 8.86 12.72 5.95
N VAL A 267 8.53 11.78 5.06
CA VAL A 267 7.15 11.41 4.73
C VAL A 267 6.43 10.93 5.99
N ILE A 268 7.00 9.95 6.68
CA ILE A 268 6.43 9.40 7.92
C ILE A 268 6.23 10.50 8.97
N ARG A 269 7.18 11.42 9.14
CA ARG A 269 7.04 12.54 10.09
C ARG A 269 5.91 13.49 9.72
N GLY A 270 5.81 13.89 8.45
CA GLY A 270 4.75 14.77 7.97
C GLY A 270 3.37 14.12 8.15
N LEU A 271 3.24 12.88 7.69
CA LEU A 271 1.99 12.12 7.82
C LEU A 271 1.63 11.82 9.28
N LYS A 272 2.61 11.61 10.16
CA LYS A 272 2.33 11.41 11.59
C LYS A 272 1.67 12.63 12.20
N SER A 273 2.13 13.83 11.86
CA SER A 273 1.51 15.09 12.28
C SER A 273 0.09 15.26 11.72
N ALA A 274 -0.19 14.68 10.55
CA ALA A 274 -1.52 14.70 9.94
C ALA A 274 -2.50 13.64 10.49
N GLY A 275 -2.03 12.69 11.32
CA GLY A 275 -2.86 11.65 11.93
C GLY A 275 -2.57 10.21 11.47
N LEU A 276 -1.41 9.94 10.88
CA LEU A 276 -1.04 8.57 10.46
C LEU A 276 -1.01 7.61 11.66
N HIS A 277 -1.67 6.46 11.49
CA HIS A 277 -1.80 5.44 12.54
C HIS A 277 -0.74 4.35 12.42
N ALA A 278 -0.47 3.88 11.21
CA ALA A 278 0.39 2.73 10.97
C ALA A 278 1.29 2.91 9.74
N ILE A 279 2.25 1.99 9.59
CA ILE A 279 3.12 1.87 8.42
C ILE A 279 3.21 0.38 8.06
N GLU A 280 3.26 0.07 6.77
CA GLU A 280 3.54 -1.28 6.31
C GLU A 280 5.02 -1.64 6.53
N ILE A 281 5.29 -2.84 7.04
CA ILE A 281 6.64 -3.30 7.38
C ILE A 281 7.04 -4.57 6.61
N TYR A 282 6.09 -5.46 6.37
CA TYR A 282 6.33 -6.74 5.72
C TYR A 282 6.08 -6.61 4.22
N ARG A 283 7.05 -7.08 3.43
CA ARG A 283 6.92 -7.18 1.97
C ARG A 283 6.35 -8.54 1.59
N SER A 284 5.66 -8.60 0.46
CA SER A 284 5.20 -9.85 -0.17
C SER A 284 6.33 -10.79 -0.63
N ASP A 285 7.60 -10.34 -0.64
CA ASP A 285 8.79 -11.20 -0.80
C ASP A 285 9.36 -11.72 0.55
N GLY A 286 8.65 -11.49 1.66
CA GLY A 286 9.00 -11.93 2.99
C GLY A 286 10.18 -11.18 3.62
N LYS A 287 10.63 -10.08 3.02
CA LYS A 287 11.73 -9.26 3.55
C LYS A 287 11.19 -8.11 4.39
N ASP A 288 11.72 -7.96 5.60
CA ASP A 288 11.41 -6.82 6.45
C ASP A 288 12.10 -5.56 5.91
N SER A 289 11.33 -4.48 5.76
CA SER A 289 11.80 -3.22 5.18
C SER A 289 12.68 -2.38 6.11
N VAL A 290 12.99 -2.86 7.31
CA VAL A 290 13.68 -2.11 8.38
C VAL A 290 15.19 -2.43 8.46
N ASN A 291 15.73 -3.24 7.55
CA ASN A 291 17.16 -3.55 7.48
C ASN A 291 18.00 -2.41 6.90
#